data_AF-A0A6P0DTS8-F1
#
_entry.id   AF-A0A6P0DTS8-F1
#
_cell.length_a   1.000
_cell.length_b   1.000
_cell.length_c   1.000
_cell.angle_alpha   90.00
_cell.angle_beta   90.00
_cell.angle_gamma   90.00
#
_symmetry.space_group_name_H-M   'P 1'
#
loop_
_entity.id
_entity.type
_entity.pdbx_description
1 polymer ?
#
loop_
_entity_poly.entity_id
_entity_poly.type
_entity_poly.pdbx_seq_one_letter_code
_entity_poly.pdbx_strand_id
1 'polypeptide(L)'
;AAVGFLMWYSIARDAQQIQPLVPALQSWWMKIHVPANFIGYGSFALSAMVGVAYLMKERGVLADRLPTLDVLDDVMYKSIAVGFAFFTIATIFGALWAAEAWGGYWSWDPKETWALIVWLNYAAWLHMRLLKGLRGAVAAWWALTGLLVTTFAFLGVNMFLSGLHSYG
;
A
#
# COMPACT_ATOMS: atom_id res chain seq x y z
N ALA A 1 -14.01 -16.68 1.97
CA ALA A 1 -12.83 -16.23 1.19
C ALA A 1 -11.56 -16.18 2.03
N ALA A 2 -11.50 -15.39 3.12
CA ALA A 2 -10.30 -15.25 3.95
C ALA A 2 -9.78 -16.55 4.59
N VAL A 3 -10.66 -17.40 5.13
CA VAL A 3 -10.26 -18.70 5.72
C VAL A 3 -9.68 -19.66 4.68
N GLY A 4 -10.24 -19.66 3.46
CA GLY A 4 -9.72 -20.47 2.36
C GLY A 4 -8.35 -20.01 1.88
N PHE A 5 -8.13 -18.69 1.81
CA PHE A 5 -6.82 -18.11 1.52
C PHE A 5 -5.79 -18.46 2.61
N LEU A 6 -6.16 -18.34 3.89
CA LEU A 6 -5.28 -18.66 5.01
C LEU A 6 -4.91 -20.15 5.08
N MET A 7 -5.87 -21.04 4.81
CA MET A 7 -5.65 -22.49 4.76
C MET A 7 -4.78 -22.89 3.57
N TRP A 8 -5.02 -22.31 2.39
CA TRP A 8 -4.16 -22.53 1.23
C TRP A 8 -2.74 -22.02 1.49
N TYR A 9 -2.60 -20.82 2.05
CA TYR A 9 -1.32 -20.21 2.34
C TYR A 9 -0.52 -21.01 3.40
N SER A 10 -1.17 -21.51 4.45
CA SER A 10 -0.48 -22.30 5.48
C SER A 10 -0.02 -23.68 4.98
N ILE A 11 -0.84 -24.36 4.16
CA ILE A 11 -0.57 -25.72 3.71
C ILE A 11 0.37 -25.74 2.49
N ALA A 12 0.20 -24.82 1.55
CA ALA A 12 0.96 -24.82 0.30
C ALA A 12 2.31 -24.09 0.36
N ARG A 13 2.56 -23.28 1.40
CA ARG A 13 3.79 -22.47 1.54
C ARG A 13 4.61 -22.76 2.80
N ASP A 14 4.25 -23.78 3.58
CA ASP A 14 5.02 -24.21 4.77
C ASP A 14 5.30 -23.09 5.79
N ALA A 15 4.38 -22.12 5.90
CA ALA A 15 4.53 -20.89 6.67
C ALA A 15 4.59 -21.07 8.21
N GLN A 16 4.70 -22.30 8.70
CA GLN A 16 4.81 -22.64 10.13
C GLN A 16 6.25 -22.71 10.65
N GLN A 17 7.25 -22.71 9.77
CA GLN A 17 8.65 -22.73 10.18
C GLN A 17 9.18 -21.31 10.34
N ILE A 18 9.50 -20.91 11.58
CA ILE A 18 10.22 -19.66 11.87
C ILE A 18 11.67 -19.84 11.43
N GLN A 19 11.95 -19.56 10.16
CA GLN A 19 13.30 -19.50 9.62
C GLN A 19 14.05 -18.33 10.30
N PRO A 20 15.34 -18.49 10.66
CA PRO A 20 16.14 -17.37 11.15
C PRO A 20 16.19 -16.26 10.09
N LEU A 21 16.02 -15.01 10.53
CA LEU A 21 16.07 -13.84 9.65
C LEU A 21 17.39 -13.86 8.87
N VAL A 22 17.28 -13.79 7.54
CA VAL A 22 18.44 -13.67 6.63
C VAL A 22 19.30 -12.49 7.11
N PRO A 23 20.64 -12.59 7.16
CA PRO A 23 21.48 -11.54 7.73
C PRO A 23 21.22 -10.12 7.19
N ALA A 24 20.80 -10.01 5.93
CA ALA A 24 20.40 -8.75 5.32
C ALA A 24 19.20 -8.06 6.02
N LEU A 25 18.30 -8.79 6.68
CA LEU A 25 17.14 -8.24 7.40
C LEU A 25 17.50 -7.69 8.79
N GLN A 26 18.71 -7.96 9.30
CA GLN A 26 19.20 -7.46 10.59
C GLN A 26 19.84 -6.06 10.46
N SER A 27 19.18 -5.12 9.78
CA SER A 27 19.70 -3.77 9.55
C SER A 27 18.86 -2.67 10.22
N TRP A 28 19.50 -1.52 10.49
CA TRP A 28 18.82 -0.35 11.04
C TRP A 28 17.76 0.22 10.06
N TRP A 29 18.04 0.17 8.76
CA TRP A 29 17.11 0.63 7.72
C TRP A 29 15.81 -0.16 7.71
N MET A 30 15.89 -1.49 7.91
CA MET A 30 14.71 -2.35 7.90
C MET A 30 13.78 -2.07 9.10
N LYS A 31 14.36 -1.67 10.25
CA LYS A 31 13.59 -1.28 11.45
C LYS A 31 12.73 -0.03 11.24
N ILE A 32 13.10 0.84 10.32
CA ILE A 32 12.34 2.06 9.98
C ILE A 32 11.45 1.82 8.75
N HIS A 33 11.99 1.14 7.74
CA HIS A 33 11.30 0.81 6.50
C HIS A 33 9.99 0.06 6.74
N VAL A 34 10.03 -0.98 7.59
CA VAL A 34 8.86 -1.84 7.82
C VAL A 34 7.72 -1.08 8.50
N PRO A 35 7.91 -0.39 9.65
CA PRO A 35 6.84 0.41 10.25
C PRO A 35 6.33 1.53 9.34
N ALA A 36 7.20 2.19 8.59
CA ALA A 36 6.79 3.22 7.64
C ALA A 36 5.87 2.64 6.55
N ASN A 37 6.18 1.45 6.04
CA ASN A 37 5.30 0.73 5.11
C ASN A 37 3.94 0.38 5.73
N PHE A 38 3.89 -0.06 6.98
CA PHE A 38 2.62 -0.33 7.67
C PHE A 38 1.74 0.90 7.76
N ILE A 39 2.31 2.07 8.10
CA ILE A 39 1.56 3.33 8.15
C ILE A 39 1.10 3.74 6.74
N GLY A 40 1.97 3.58 5.74
CA GLY A 40 1.65 3.84 4.33
C GLY A 40 0.43 3.03 3.86
N TYR A 41 0.55 1.70 3.91
CA TYR A 41 -0.49 0.77 3.48
C TYR A 41 -1.77 0.88 4.31
N GLY A 42 -1.65 1.05 5.63
CA GLY A 42 -2.80 1.24 6.51
C GLY A 42 -3.59 2.50 6.15
N SER A 43 -2.91 3.59 5.83
CA SER A 43 -3.55 4.85 5.43
C SER A 43 -4.20 4.75 4.04
N PHE A 44 -3.60 4.03 3.11
CA PHE A 44 -4.21 3.72 1.80
C PHE A 44 -5.45 2.83 1.93
N ALA A 45 -5.42 1.82 2.80
CA ALA A 45 -6.59 1.00 3.11
C ALA A 45 -7.70 1.83 3.78
N LEU A 46 -7.35 2.71 4.73
CA LEU A 46 -8.30 3.63 5.34
C LEU A 46 -8.95 4.54 4.30
N SER A 47 -8.17 5.12 3.40
CA SER A 47 -8.68 5.93 2.30
C SER A 47 -9.70 5.17 1.44
N ALA A 48 -9.41 3.92 1.09
CA ALA A 48 -10.35 3.11 0.30
C ALA A 48 -11.62 2.78 1.09
N MET A 49 -11.54 2.47 2.40
CA MET A 49 -12.72 2.29 3.25
C MET A 49 -13.59 3.54 3.30
N VAL A 50 -12.96 4.72 3.42
CA VAL A 50 -13.66 6.01 3.37
C VAL A 50 -14.25 6.28 1.98
N GLY A 51 -13.56 5.88 0.90
CA GLY A 51 -14.08 5.92 -0.46
C GLY A 51 -15.34 5.05 -0.65
N VAL A 52 -15.38 3.86 -0.07
CA VAL A 52 -16.60 3.03 -0.05
C VAL A 52 -17.72 3.74 0.72
N ALA A 53 -17.42 4.29 1.90
CA ALA A 53 -18.40 5.06 2.68
C ALA A 53 -18.94 6.26 1.89
N TYR A 54 -18.08 6.97 1.15
CA TYR A 54 -18.47 8.07 0.27
C TYR A 54 -19.49 7.59 -0.77
N LEU A 55 -19.17 6.52 -1.51
CA LEU A 55 -20.03 5.98 -2.56
C LEU A 55 -21.35 5.43 -2.02
N MET A 56 -21.34 4.85 -0.83
CA MET A 56 -22.56 4.40 -0.15
C MET A 56 -23.46 5.59 0.20
N LYS A 57 -22.88 6.64 0.81
CA LYS A 57 -23.62 7.84 1.20
C LYS A 57 -24.20 8.57 0.00
N GLU A 58 -23.42 8.73 -1.08
CA GLU A 58 -23.85 9.36 -2.32
C GLU A 58 -25.07 8.65 -2.94
N ARG A 59 -25.16 7.32 -2.78
CA ARG A 59 -26.29 6.50 -3.22
C ARG A 59 -27.47 6.45 -2.24
N GLY A 60 -27.42 7.24 -1.15
CA GLY A 60 -28.44 7.25 -0.10
C GLY A 60 -28.37 6.06 0.88
N VAL A 61 -27.35 5.21 0.78
CA VAL A 61 -27.16 4.06 1.67
C VAL A 61 -26.44 4.52 2.93
N LEU A 62 -27.01 4.25 4.11
CA LEU A 62 -26.48 4.71 5.41
C LEU A 62 -26.33 6.25 5.51
N ALA A 63 -27.12 7.01 4.76
CA ALA A 63 -26.99 8.48 4.70
C ALA A 63 -27.00 9.17 6.07
N ASP A 64 -27.84 8.69 6.99
CA ASP A 64 -28.00 9.23 8.35
C ASP A 64 -26.89 8.82 9.33
N ARG A 65 -26.11 7.78 9.01
CA ARG A 65 -25.03 7.25 9.88
C ARG A 65 -23.65 7.72 9.47
N LEU A 66 -23.48 8.16 8.23
CA LEU A 66 -22.21 8.58 7.68
C LEU A 66 -22.03 10.10 7.79
N PRO A 67 -20.79 10.61 8.02
CA PRO A 67 -20.47 12.04 7.95
C PRO A 67 -20.83 12.66 6.60
N THR A 68 -20.84 13.99 6.49
CA THR A 68 -21.10 14.67 5.21
C THR A 68 -20.10 14.24 4.12
N LEU A 69 -20.50 14.34 2.86
CA LEU A 69 -19.64 13.97 1.73
C LEU A 69 -18.33 14.75 1.75
N ASP A 70 -18.36 16.03 2.11
CA ASP A 70 -17.15 16.87 2.23
C ASP A 70 -16.17 16.35 3.30
N VAL A 71 -16.69 15.88 4.44
CA VAL A 71 -15.85 15.29 5.50
C VAL A 71 -15.24 13.98 5.03
N LEU A 72 -16.01 13.12 4.34
CA LEU A 72 -15.47 11.88 3.77
C LEU A 72 -14.40 12.17 2.72
N ASP A 73 -14.62 13.17 1.85
CA ASP A 73 -13.66 13.62 0.84
C ASP A 73 -12.36 14.17 1.47
N ASP A 74 -12.46 14.92 2.55
CA ASP A 74 -11.33 15.49 3.28
C ASP A 74 -10.53 14.42 4.05
N VAL A 75 -11.22 13.52 4.74
CA VAL A 75 -10.59 12.38 5.43
C VAL A 75 -9.89 11.47 4.42
N MET A 76 -10.49 11.22 3.26
CA MET A 76 -9.88 10.43 2.19
C MET A 76 -8.58 11.09 1.70
N TYR A 77 -8.61 12.40 1.40
CA TYR A 77 -7.43 13.16 1.00
C TYR A 77 -6.32 13.10 2.05
N LYS A 78 -6.65 13.39 3.32
CA LYS A 78 -5.69 13.36 4.43
C LYS A 78 -5.09 11.98 4.62
N SER A 79 -5.90 10.93 4.50
CA SER A 79 -5.43 9.55 4.60
C SER A 79 -4.44 9.22 3.47
N ILE A 80 -4.74 9.59 2.23
CA ILE A 80 -3.79 9.39 1.11
C ILE A 80 -2.53 10.21 1.30
N ALA A 81 -2.63 11.46 1.74
CA ALA A 81 -1.46 12.32 1.96
C ALA A 81 -0.52 11.75 3.03
N VAL A 82 -1.07 11.28 4.16
CA VAL A 82 -0.30 10.60 5.21
C VAL A 82 0.31 9.31 4.66
N GLY A 83 -0.48 8.49 3.96
CA GLY A 83 0.00 7.25 3.37
C GLY A 83 1.15 7.47 2.41
N PHE A 84 1.04 8.46 1.52
CA PHE A 84 2.05 8.82 0.55
C PHE A 84 3.34 9.34 1.18
N ALA A 85 3.24 10.16 2.22
CA ALA A 85 4.40 10.66 2.95
C ALA A 85 5.20 9.51 3.59
N PHE A 86 4.54 8.63 4.33
CA PHE A 86 5.19 7.47 4.97
C PHE A 86 5.67 6.44 3.95
N PHE A 87 4.94 6.22 2.86
CA PHE A 87 5.36 5.32 1.79
C PHE A 87 6.60 5.85 1.03
N THR A 88 6.71 7.17 0.87
CA THR A 88 7.91 7.81 0.30
C THR A 88 9.12 7.58 1.21
N ILE A 89 8.95 7.79 2.52
CA ILE A 89 9.97 7.51 3.52
C ILE A 89 10.39 6.03 3.46
N ALA A 90 9.42 5.11 3.43
CA ALA A 90 9.67 3.69 3.32
C ALA A 90 10.46 3.35 2.05
N THR A 91 10.09 3.93 0.91
CA THR A 91 10.78 3.71 -0.38
C THR A 91 12.24 4.16 -0.32
N ILE A 92 12.51 5.34 0.25
CA ILE A 92 13.88 5.86 0.42
C ILE A 92 14.70 4.92 1.31
N PHE A 93 14.18 4.52 2.47
CA PHE A 93 14.88 3.61 3.36
C PHE A 93 15.05 2.21 2.76
N GLY A 94 14.11 1.77 1.92
CA GLY A 94 14.24 0.53 1.15
C GLY A 94 15.39 0.58 0.16
N ALA A 95 15.55 1.69 -0.57
CA ALA A 95 16.68 1.90 -1.48
C ALA A 95 18.02 1.97 -0.75
N LEU A 96 18.08 2.64 0.42
CA LEU A 96 19.29 2.66 1.25
C LEU A 96 19.68 1.26 1.74
N TRP A 97 18.69 0.45 2.14
CA TRP A 97 18.90 -0.95 2.50
C TRP A 97 19.37 -1.79 1.32
N ALA A 98 18.78 -1.61 0.13
CA ALA A 98 19.17 -2.32 -1.09
C ALA A 98 20.65 -2.07 -1.44
N ALA A 99 21.13 -0.84 -1.25
CA ALA A 99 22.54 -0.51 -1.47
C ALA A 99 23.49 -1.27 -0.54
N GLU A 100 23.09 -1.46 0.72
CA GLU A 100 23.86 -2.23 1.69
C GLU A 100 23.78 -3.74 1.42
N ALA A 101 22.62 -4.25 0.98
CA ALA A 101 22.38 -5.67 0.78
C ALA A 101 22.93 -6.21 -0.55
N TRP A 102 22.83 -5.44 -1.65
CA TRP A 102 23.17 -5.90 -3.00
C TRP A 102 24.14 -4.98 -3.75
N GLY A 103 24.65 -3.92 -3.11
CA GLY A 103 25.63 -3.01 -3.70
C GLY A 103 25.05 -1.94 -4.63
N GLY A 104 23.72 -1.80 -4.72
CA GLY A 104 23.06 -0.76 -5.52
C GLY A 104 21.70 -0.33 -4.94
N TYR A 105 21.32 0.94 -5.15
CA TYR A 105 20.09 1.51 -4.57
C TYR A 105 18.78 1.03 -5.21
N TRP A 106 18.86 0.55 -6.45
CA TRP A 106 17.72 0.12 -7.25
C TRP A 106 18.19 -0.85 -8.32
N SER A 107 17.50 -1.97 -8.45
CA SER A 107 17.77 -3.09 -9.34
C SER A 107 16.63 -3.36 -10.35
N TRP A 108 15.53 -2.59 -10.32
CA TRP A 108 14.33 -2.82 -11.13
C TRP A 108 13.71 -4.20 -10.94
N ASP A 109 13.92 -4.80 -9.77
CA ASP A 109 13.27 -6.05 -9.45
C ASP A 109 11.74 -5.85 -9.39
N PRO A 110 10.95 -6.93 -9.44
CA PRO A 110 9.50 -6.82 -9.35
C PRO A 110 9.02 -6.03 -8.13
N LYS A 111 9.64 -6.16 -6.95
CA LYS A 111 9.18 -5.43 -5.76
C LYS A 111 9.42 -3.94 -5.88
N GLU A 112 10.63 -3.54 -6.25
CA GLU A 112 10.98 -2.15 -6.49
C GLU A 112 10.08 -1.53 -7.56
N THR A 113 9.92 -2.20 -8.70
CA THR A 113 9.09 -1.70 -9.81
C THR A 113 7.64 -1.47 -9.37
N TRP A 114 7.06 -2.41 -8.61
CA TRP A 114 5.69 -2.26 -8.10
C TRP A 114 5.57 -1.21 -6.99
N ALA A 115 6.60 -1.04 -6.15
CA ALA A 115 6.65 0.07 -5.21
C ALA A 115 6.60 1.42 -5.94
N LEU A 116 7.33 1.56 -7.06
CA LEU A 116 7.26 2.75 -7.90
C LEU A 116 5.87 2.95 -8.54
N ILE A 117 5.22 1.88 -9.01
CA ILE A 117 3.85 1.96 -9.55
C ILE A 117 2.86 2.46 -8.49
N VAL A 118 2.93 1.92 -7.26
CA VAL A 118 2.11 2.39 -6.14
C VAL A 118 2.38 3.86 -5.83
N TRP A 119 3.67 4.23 -5.77
CA TRP A 119 4.07 5.61 -5.52
C TRP A 119 3.49 6.56 -6.57
N LEU A 120 3.65 6.24 -7.86
CA LEU A 120 3.12 7.04 -8.96
C LEU A 120 1.59 7.11 -8.98
N ASN A 121 0.90 6.02 -8.62
CA ASN A 121 -0.56 6.01 -8.54
C ASN A 121 -1.09 7.03 -7.52
N TYR A 122 -0.55 7.03 -6.29
CA TYR A 122 -0.98 7.96 -5.25
C TYR A 122 -0.43 9.38 -5.46
N ALA A 123 0.77 9.53 -6.05
CA ALA A 123 1.27 10.83 -6.49
C ALA A 123 0.32 11.45 -7.52
N ALA A 124 -0.13 10.69 -8.52
CA ALA A 124 -1.09 11.15 -9.52
C ALA A 124 -2.44 11.50 -8.88
N TRP A 125 -2.93 10.68 -7.94
CA TRP A 125 -4.16 10.98 -7.21
C TRP A 125 -4.06 12.33 -6.47
N LEU A 126 -2.99 12.54 -5.70
CA LEU A 126 -2.76 13.80 -4.97
C LEU A 126 -2.56 14.99 -5.91
N HIS A 127 -1.82 14.80 -6.99
CA HIS A 127 -1.59 15.82 -8.01
C HIS A 127 -2.91 16.28 -8.65
N MET A 128 -3.78 15.34 -8.99
CA MET A 128 -5.10 15.65 -9.55
C MET A 128 -6.02 16.32 -8.52
N ARG A 129 -5.94 15.92 -7.25
CA ARG A 129 -6.65 16.58 -6.15
C ARG A 129 -6.23 18.05 -5.99
N LEU A 130 -4.94 18.33 -6.03
CA LEU A 130 -4.39 19.66 -5.77
C LEU A 130 -4.51 20.61 -6.98
N LEU A 131 -4.30 20.11 -8.20
CA LEU A 131 -4.29 20.96 -9.40
C LEU A 131 -5.66 21.09 -10.07
N LYS A 132 -6.43 20.00 -10.13
CA LYS A 132 -7.72 19.98 -10.82
C LYS A 132 -8.92 19.92 -9.87
N GLY A 133 -8.67 19.93 -8.57
CA GLY A 133 -9.74 19.88 -7.56
C GLY A 133 -10.52 18.57 -7.56
N LEU A 134 -9.90 17.45 -7.98
CA LEU A 134 -10.57 16.14 -8.10
C LEU A 134 -11.29 15.76 -6.80
N ARG A 135 -12.62 15.60 -6.87
CA ARG A 135 -13.52 15.31 -5.74
C ARG A 135 -14.58 14.30 -6.12
N GLY A 136 -15.27 13.76 -5.12
CA GLY A 136 -16.43 12.92 -5.30
C GLY A 136 -16.17 11.49 -5.81
N ALA A 137 -17.17 10.91 -6.48
CA ALA A 137 -17.20 9.50 -6.85
C ALA A 137 -15.95 9.03 -7.60
N VAL A 138 -15.41 9.86 -8.50
CA VAL A 138 -14.18 9.52 -9.27
C VAL A 138 -12.98 9.36 -8.34
N ALA A 139 -12.83 10.26 -7.37
CA ALA A 139 -11.75 10.21 -6.38
C ALA A 139 -11.87 8.95 -5.49
N ALA A 140 -13.11 8.61 -5.09
CA ALA A 140 -13.42 7.42 -4.29
C ALA A 140 -13.15 6.11 -5.04
N TRP A 141 -13.57 5.98 -6.30
CA TRP A 141 -13.26 4.82 -7.14
C TRP A 141 -11.77 4.68 -7.44
N TRP A 142 -11.07 5.80 -7.63
CA TRP A 142 -9.62 5.75 -7.77
C TRP A 142 -8.95 5.28 -6.48
N ALA A 143 -9.37 5.76 -5.30
CA ALA A 143 -8.83 5.27 -4.02
C ALA A 143 -8.99 3.74 -3.86
N LEU A 144 -10.14 3.18 -4.27
CA LEU A 144 -10.37 1.73 -4.31
C LEU A 144 -9.42 1.02 -5.28
N THR A 145 -9.25 1.57 -6.48
CA THR A 145 -8.33 1.02 -7.48
C THR A 145 -6.87 1.09 -6.99
N GLY A 146 -6.49 2.18 -6.33
CA GLY A 146 -5.17 2.34 -5.70
C GLY A 146 -4.90 1.28 -4.63
N LEU A 147 -5.91 0.93 -3.83
CA LEU A 147 -5.78 -0.17 -2.87
C LEU A 147 -5.55 -1.52 -3.56
N LEU A 148 -6.21 -1.78 -4.70
CA LEU A 148 -5.97 -3.00 -5.47
C LEU A 148 -4.53 -3.05 -6.01
N VAL A 149 -4.03 -1.93 -6.55
CA VAL A 149 -2.63 -1.79 -7.00
C VAL A 149 -1.66 -2.04 -5.84
N THR A 150 -1.92 -1.45 -4.67
CA THR A 150 -1.12 -1.63 -3.44
C THR A 150 -1.12 -3.08 -2.96
N THR A 151 -2.29 -3.71 -2.98
CA THR A 151 -2.48 -5.10 -2.59
C THR A 151 -1.71 -6.03 -3.52
N PHE A 152 -1.72 -5.76 -4.83
CA PHE A 152 -0.92 -6.51 -5.79
C PHE A 152 0.58 -6.31 -5.57
N ALA A 153 1.03 -5.08 -5.29
CA ALA A 153 2.43 -4.80 -4.97
C ALA A 153 2.91 -5.59 -3.73
N PHE A 154 2.07 -5.69 -2.69
CA PHE A 154 2.41 -6.39 -1.45
C PHE A 154 2.27 -7.91 -1.53
N LEU A 155 1.11 -8.44 -1.99
CA LEU A 155 0.86 -9.89 -2.06
C LEU A 155 1.22 -10.47 -3.42
N GLY A 156 0.76 -9.80 -4.49
CA GLY A 156 0.86 -10.31 -5.85
C GLY A 156 2.30 -10.50 -6.30
N VAL A 157 3.17 -9.53 -6.03
CA VAL A 157 4.60 -9.64 -6.36
C VAL A 157 5.25 -10.81 -5.62
N ASN A 158 4.99 -10.96 -4.32
CA ASN A 158 5.52 -12.07 -3.53
C ASN A 158 5.01 -13.45 -3.99
N MET A 159 3.78 -13.51 -4.47
CA MET A 159 3.13 -14.78 -4.82
C MET A 159 3.34 -15.20 -6.27
N PHE A 160 3.44 -14.25 -7.20
CA PHE A 160 3.39 -14.50 -8.64
C PHE A 160 4.66 -14.10 -9.39
N LEU A 161 5.57 -13.33 -8.78
CA LEU A 161 6.79 -12.84 -9.44
C LEU A 161 8.04 -13.23 -8.64
N SER A 162 9.00 -13.86 -9.30
CA SER A 162 10.30 -14.20 -8.72
C SER A 162 11.27 -13.00 -8.78
N GLY A 163 12.01 -12.73 -7.71
CA GLY A 163 13.04 -11.68 -7.65
C GLY A 163 13.98 -11.84 -6.46
N LEU A 164 14.97 -10.95 -6.31
CA LEU A 164 15.97 -10.93 -5.22
C LEU A 164 15.38 -10.90 -3.80
N HIS A 165 14.07 -10.67 -3.70
CA HIS A 165 13.31 -10.57 -2.47
C HIS A 165 12.35 -11.74 -2.23
N SER A 166 12.45 -12.82 -3.00
CA SER A 166 11.68 -14.05 -2.74
C SER A 166 12.29 -14.79 -1.56
N TYR A 167 12.17 -14.24 -0.36
CA TYR A 167 12.34 -15.00 0.88
C TYR A 167 11.02 -15.71 1.13
N GLY A 168 10.89 -16.90 0.52
CA GLY A 168 9.82 -17.84 0.82
C GLY A 168 9.94 -18.36 2.25
#